data_AF-A0A7K3H3I0-F1
#
_entry.id   AF-A0A7K3H3I0-F1
#
_cell.length_a   1.000
_cell.length_b   1.000
_cell.length_c   1.000
_cell.angle_alpha   90.00
_cell.angle_beta   90.00
_cell.angle_gamma   90.00
#
_symmetry.space_group_name_H-M   'P 1'
#
loop_
_entity.id
_entity.type
_entity.pdbx_description
1 polymer ?
#
loop_
_entity_poly.entity_id
_entity_poly.type
_entity_poly.pdbx_seq_one_letter_code
_entity_poly.pdbx_strand_id
1 'polypeptide(L)'
;RLAERERAVLAPGEGGLPLSGGLDGLADTLASALHRYLSGHRRLLVARCELALEATRRPELRAVYDAQGRVFREMVEEMLTALGSRAPRRHTLSLIAWCDGILFSCTAGSFHTATPGREELREDIRELLAGMLVRGSRLVSGPRHRAAPQE
;
A
#
# COMPACT_ATOMS: atom_id res chain seq x y z
N ARG A 1 23.98 8.41 0.92
CA ARG A 1 23.21 8.21 2.18
C ARG A 1 21.91 7.43 1.91
N LEU A 2 21.32 6.75 2.89
CA LEU A 2 20.08 5.96 2.73
C LEU A 2 18.96 6.73 2.01
N ALA A 3 18.77 8.00 2.36
CA ALA A 3 17.80 8.89 1.74
C ALA A 3 18.04 9.15 0.22
N GLU A 4 19.28 9.14 -0.24
CA GLU A 4 19.61 9.27 -1.67
C GLU A 4 19.30 7.98 -2.44
N ARG A 5 19.48 6.82 -1.81
CA ARG A 5 19.15 5.52 -2.39
C ARG A 5 17.64 5.27 -2.40
N GLU A 6 16.92 5.68 -1.36
CA GLU A 6 15.45 5.68 -1.37
C GLU A 6 14.89 6.62 -2.43
N ARG A 7 15.46 7.83 -2.56
CA ARG A 7 15.08 8.75 -3.65
C ARG A 7 15.32 8.15 -5.03
N ALA A 8 16.27 7.25 -5.24
CA ALA A 8 16.47 6.59 -6.53
C ALA A 8 15.42 5.49 -6.83
N VAL A 9 14.83 4.89 -5.80
CA VAL A 9 13.78 3.86 -5.95
C VAL A 9 12.37 4.44 -5.91
N LEU A 10 12.17 5.51 -5.13
CA LEU A 10 10.96 6.33 -5.07
C LEU A 10 10.97 7.47 -6.09
N ALA A 11 12.10 7.73 -6.76
CA ALA A 11 12.11 8.62 -7.91
C ALA A 11 11.03 8.08 -8.83
N PRO A 12 10.02 8.89 -9.17
CA PRO A 12 9.20 8.56 -10.30
C PRO A 12 10.19 8.23 -11.42
N GLY A 13 10.12 7.01 -11.95
CA GLY A 13 10.65 6.82 -13.30
C GLY A 13 10.03 7.94 -14.14
N GLU A 14 10.79 8.51 -15.07
CA GLU A 14 10.43 9.74 -15.81
C GLU A 14 9.03 9.76 -16.46
N GLY A 15 8.28 8.66 -16.43
CA GLY A 15 6.83 8.65 -16.56
C GLY A 15 6.14 8.78 -15.20
N GLY A 16 5.67 9.99 -14.87
CA GLY A 16 4.61 10.17 -13.87
C GLY A 16 3.48 9.16 -14.10
N LEU A 17 2.81 8.78 -13.03
CA LEU A 17 1.77 7.77 -13.08
C LEU A 17 0.66 8.19 -14.06
N PRO A 18 0.32 7.39 -15.07
CA PRO A 18 -0.76 7.73 -15.97
C PRO A 18 -2.09 7.69 -15.20
N LEU A 19 -2.58 8.86 -14.81
CA LEU A 19 -3.92 9.06 -14.23
C LEU A 19 -5.03 8.45 -15.11
N SER A 20 -4.73 8.20 -16.37
CA SER A 20 -5.60 7.63 -17.40
C SER A 20 -6.01 6.17 -17.16
N GLY A 21 -5.34 5.43 -16.26
CA GLY A 21 -5.56 3.98 -16.08
C GLY A 21 -6.62 3.58 -15.06
N GLY A 22 -7.22 4.53 -14.34
CA GLY A 22 -8.21 4.22 -13.30
C GLY A 22 -7.66 3.26 -12.22
N LEU A 23 -8.52 2.35 -11.75
CA LEU A 23 -8.15 1.38 -10.71
C LEU A 23 -7.00 0.48 -11.17
N ASP A 24 -7.06 -0.02 -12.40
CA ASP A 24 -6.04 -0.92 -12.96
C ASP A 24 -4.68 -0.22 -13.15
N GLY A 25 -4.69 1.07 -13.48
CA GLY A 25 -3.47 1.89 -13.55
C GLY A 25 -2.80 2.10 -12.19
N LEU A 26 -3.59 2.33 -11.15
CA LEU A 26 -3.07 2.42 -9.77
C LEU A 26 -2.53 1.07 -9.30
N ALA A 27 -3.24 -0.03 -9.60
CA ALA A 27 -2.79 -1.37 -9.26
C ALA A 27 -1.45 -1.71 -9.94
N ASP A 28 -1.34 -1.47 -11.25
CA ASP A 28 -0.11 -1.73 -12.01
C ASP A 28 1.08 -0.92 -11.51
N THR A 29 0.83 0.34 -11.19
CA THR A 29 1.82 1.25 -10.60
C THR A 29 2.39 0.71 -9.29
N LEU A 30 1.51 0.38 -8.35
CA LEU A 30 1.91 -0.04 -7.02
C LEU A 30 2.59 -1.41 -7.07
N ALA A 31 2.07 -2.34 -7.89
CA ALA A 31 2.69 -3.64 -8.10
C ALA A 31 4.10 -3.53 -8.67
N SER A 32 4.30 -2.64 -9.65
CA SER A 32 5.62 -2.39 -10.24
C SER A 32 6.60 -1.76 -9.24
N ALA A 33 6.12 -0.87 -8.36
CA ALA A 33 6.94 -0.32 -7.29
C ALA A 33 7.35 -1.40 -6.27
N LEU A 34 6.39 -2.17 -5.75
CA LEU A 34 6.64 -3.26 -4.81
C LEU A 34 7.59 -4.32 -5.38
N HIS A 35 7.35 -4.75 -6.62
CA HIS A 35 8.18 -5.76 -7.26
C HIS A 35 9.63 -5.30 -7.43
N ARG A 36 9.89 -4.03 -7.80
CA ARG A 36 11.25 -3.47 -7.89
C ARG A 36 11.95 -3.42 -6.53
N TYR A 37 11.22 -3.10 -5.47
CA TYR A 37 11.74 -3.11 -4.12
C TYR A 37 12.16 -4.51 -3.68
N LEU A 38 11.30 -5.50 -3.93
CA LEU A 38 11.50 -6.88 -3.51
C LEU A 38 12.59 -7.61 -4.31
N SER A 39 12.66 -7.41 -5.63
CA SER A 39 13.59 -8.11 -6.52
C SER A 39 15.00 -7.51 -6.55
N GLY A 40 15.13 -6.18 -6.41
CA GLY A 40 16.40 -5.47 -6.63
C GLY A 40 16.97 -4.74 -5.42
N HIS A 41 16.17 -4.50 -4.37
CA HIS A 41 16.51 -3.50 -3.35
C HIS A 41 16.32 -3.99 -1.91
N ARG A 42 16.48 -5.30 -1.66
CA ARG A 42 16.29 -5.89 -0.34
C ARG A 42 17.12 -5.22 0.77
N ARG A 43 18.38 -4.86 0.50
CA ARG A 43 19.23 -4.11 1.45
C ARG A 43 18.69 -2.71 1.77
N LEU A 44 18.05 -2.07 0.80
CA LEU A 44 17.41 -0.77 0.99
C LEU A 44 16.17 -0.91 1.89
N LEU A 45 15.36 -1.96 1.69
CA LEU A 45 14.20 -2.23 2.54
C LEU A 45 14.59 -2.51 3.98
N VAL A 46 15.67 -3.28 4.22
CA VAL A 46 16.20 -3.50 5.58
C VAL A 46 16.59 -2.17 6.22
N ALA A 47 17.35 -1.33 5.51
CA ALA A 47 17.77 -0.04 6.03
C ALA A 47 16.58 0.91 6.29
N ARG A 48 15.51 0.85 5.48
CA ARG A 48 14.25 1.57 5.73
C ARG A 48 13.56 1.07 6.99
N CYS A 49 13.57 -0.23 7.26
CA CYS A 49 13.03 -0.80 8.51
C CYS A 49 13.85 -0.34 9.73
N GLU A 50 15.17 -0.40 9.65
CA GLU A 50 16.06 0.10 10.70
C GLU A 50 15.84 1.59 10.98
N LEU A 51 15.73 2.42 9.93
CA LEU A 51 15.43 3.85 10.07
C LEU A 51 14.06 4.08 10.71
N ALA A 52 13.04 3.33 10.30
CA ALA A 52 11.69 3.45 10.88
C ALA A 52 11.69 3.16 12.38
N LEU A 53 12.42 2.11 12.80
CA LEU A 53 12.61 1.76 14.20
C LEU A 53 13.41 2.83 14.95
N GLU A 54 14.51 3.33 14.39
CA GLU A 54 15.32 4.35 15.06
C GLU A 54 14.62 5.69 15.17
N ALA A 55 13.79 6.04 14.19
CA ALA A 55 12.92 7.23 14.22
C ALA A 55 11.87 7.17 15.35
N THR A 56 11.64 6.04 16.01
CA THR A 56 10.80 5.98 17.23
C THR A 56 11.53 6.49 18.47
N ARG A 57 12.86 6.56 18.42
CA ARG A 57 13.74 6.95 19.53
C ARG A 57 14.39 8.33 19.32
N ARG A 58 14.47 8.82 18.07
CA ARG A 58 15.07 10.11 17.71
C ARG A 58 14.09 11.01 16.95
N PRO A 59 13.55 12.07 17.59
CA PRO A 59 12.59 12.98 16.95
C PRO A 59 13.10 13.65 15.67
N GLU A 60 14.39 13.93 15.58
CA GLU A 60 15.00 14.54 14.39
C GLU A 60 14.93 13.60 13.18
N LEU A 61 15.10 12.30 13.41
CA LEU A 61 14.96 11.27 12.37
C LEU A 61 13.49 11.02 12.02
N ARG A 62 12.57 11.19 12.98
CA ARG A 62 11.12 11.12 12.72
C ARG A 62 10.69 12.15 11.69
N ALA A 63 11.15 13.40 11.81
CA ALA A 63 10.82 14.46 10.87
C ALA A 63 11.30 14.15 9.44
N VAL A 64 12.50 13.58 9.30
CA VAL A 64 13.06 13.17 8.01
C VAL A 64 12.29 11.99 7.42
N TYR A 65 12.04 10.95 8.21
CA TYR A 65 11.30 9.76 7.78
C TYR A 65 9.89 10.11 7.30
N ASP A 66 9.18 10.94 8.08
CA ASP A 66 7.83 11.38 7.72
C ASP A 66 7.87 12.21 6.43
N ALA A 67 8.87 13.09 6.26
CA ALA A 67 9.04 13.89 5.06
C ALA A 67 9.26 13.06 3.78
N GLN A 68 10.03 11.98 3.88
CA GLN A 68 10.25 11.09 2.74
C GLN A 68 8.96 10.35 2.33
N GLY A 69 8.09 10.03 3.29
CA GLY A 69 6.82 9.36 3.02
C GLY A 69 5.68 10.27 2.53
N ARG A 70 5.79 11.60 2.69
CA ARG A 70 4.69 12.54 2.38
C ARG A 70 4.28 12.56 0.92
N VAL A 71 5.24 12.72 0.00
CA VAL A 71 4.95 12.88 -1.44
C VAL A 71 4.21 11.66 -1.99
N PHE A 72 4.68 10.46 -1.65
CA PHE A 72 4.01 9.22 -2.07
C PHE A 72 2.59 9.11 -1.48
N ARG A 73 2.41 9.50 -0.22
CA ARG A 73 1.10 9.50 0.44
C ARG A 73 0.12 10.46 -0.23
N GLU A 74 0.54 11.69 -0.50
CA GLU A 74 -0.27 12.72 -1.17
C GLU A 74 -0.70 12.24 -2.56
N MET A 75 0.24 11.69 -3.34
CA MET A 75 -0.04 11.12 -4.66
C MET A 75 -1.08 9.99 -4.63
N VAL A 76 -0.97 9.04 -3.68
CA VAL A 76 -1.96 7.96 -3.53
C VAL A 76 -3.32 8.51 -3.09
N GLU A 77 -3.34 9.53 -2.23
CA GLU A 77 -4.58 10.18 -1.79
C GLU A 77 -5.30 10.89 -2.94
N GLU A 78 -4.58 11.60 -3.79
CA GLU A 78 -5.13 12.22 -5.00
C GLU A 78 -5.74 11.19 -5.95
N MET A 79 -5.05 10.06 -6.16
CA MET A 79 -5.55 8.99 -7.01
C MET A 79 -6.81 8.34 -6.46
N LEU A 80 -6.82 8.02 -5.16
CA LEU A 80 -8.00 7.48 -4.52
C LEU A 80 -9.17 8.47 -4.56
N THR A 81 -8.89 9.77 -4.46
CA THR A 81 -9.91 10.83 -4.63
C THR A 81 -10.48 10.80 -6.05
N ALA A 82 -9.62 10.74 -7.08
CA ALA A 82 -10.04 10.66 -8.48
C ALA A 82 -10.84 9.38 -8.78
N LEU A 83 -10.55 8.28 -8.09
CA LEU A 83 -11.29 7.02 -8.18
C LEU A 83 -12.62 7.01 -7.39
N GLY A 84 -13.00 8.13 -6.79
CA GLY A 84 -14.28 8.26 -6.07
C GLY A 84 -14.26 7.66 -4.66
N SER A 85 -13.09 7.54 -4.04
CA SER A 85 -12.97 7.08 -2.65
C SER A 85 -13.79 7.97 -1.71
N ARG A 86 -14.64 7.33 -0.90
CA ARG A 86 -15.45 8.01 0.14
C ARG A 86 -14.66 8.49 1.36
N ALA A 87 -13.42 8.02 1.51
CA ALA A 87 -12.55 8.37 2.62
C ALA A 87 -11.08 8.37 2.17
N PRO A 88 -10.68 9.24 1.22
CA PRO A 88 -9.39 9.17 0.53
C PRO A 88 -8.20 9.07 1.48
N ARG A 89 -8.12 9.95 2.48
CA ARG A 89 -7.05 9.93 3.49
C ARG A 89 -6.97 8.61 4.25
N ARG A 90 -8.11 8.10 4.74
CA ARG A 90 -8.16 6.83 5.50
C ARG A 90 -7.76 5.65 4.61
N HIS A 91 -8.30 5.61 3.39
CA HIS A 91 -8.04 4.57 2.40
C HIS A 91 -6.57 4.57 1.95
N THR A 92 -5.96 5.74 1.81
CA THR A 92 -4.52 5.92 1.56
C THR A 92 -3.69 5.28 2.66
N LEU A 93 -3.98 5.59 3.93
CA LEU A 93 -3.25 5.01 5.05
C LEU A 93 -3.38 3.48 5.10
N SER A 94 -4.57 2.94 4.84
CA SER A 94 -4.80 1.49 4.78
C SER A 94 -4.03 0.82 3.64
N LEU A 95 -4.04 1.42 2.44
CA LEU A 95 -3.34 0.89 1.28
C LEU A 95 -1.82 0.90 1.48
N ILE A 96 -1.27 2.00 1.99
CA ILE A 96 0.16 2.12 2.29
C ILE A 96 0.57 1.12 3.38
N ALA A 97 -0.24 0.98 4.44
CA ALA A 97 0.04 0.01 5.49
C ALA A 97 0.09 -1.44 4.96
N TRP A 98 -0.80 -1.79 4.03
CA TRP A 98 -0.75 -3.08 3.36
C TRP A 98 0.54 -3.24 2.51
N CYS A 99 0.90 -2.22 1.72
CA CYS A 99 2.15 -2.22 0.94
C CYS A 99 3.39 -2.39 1.82
N ASP A 100 3.50 -1.62 2.91
CA ASP A 100 4.59 -1.72 3.87
C ASP A 100 4.63 -3.12 4.53
N GLY A 101 3.45 -3.71 4.81
CA GLY A 101 3.33 -5.06 5.34
C GLY A 101 3.89 -6.13 4.39
N ILE A 102 3.61 -6.05 3.10
CA ILE A 102 4.18 -6.94 2.07
C ILE A 102 5.71 -6.76 2.01
N LEU A 103 6.19 -5.52 1.91
CA LEU A 103 7.63 -5.23 1.86
C LEU A 103 8.37 -5.77 3.08
N PHE A 104 7.83 -5.56 4.28
CA PHE A 104 8.38 -6.08 5.52
C PHE A 104 8.35 -7.61 5.55
N SER A 105 7.20 -8.22 5.28
CA SER A 105 7.00 -9.67 5.40
C SER A 105 7.91 -10.48 4.47
N CYS A 106 8.15 -9.98 3.26
CA CYS A 106 9.06 -10.60 2.29
C CYS A 106 10.54 -10.24 2.54
N THR A 107 10.85 -9.17 3.26
CA THR A 107 12.24 -8.76 3.52
C THR A 107 12.80 -9.34 4.81
N ALA A 108 12.05 -9.16 5.90
CA ALA A 108 12.48 -9.45 7.27
C ALA A 108 11.51 -10.41 8.01
N GLY A 109 10.34 -10.68 7.44
CA GLY A 109 9.32 -11.54 8.04
C GLY A 109 9.27 -12.97 7.50
N SER A 110 8.17 -13.65 7.81
CA SER A 110 7.97 -15.08 7.54
C SER A 110 7.86 -15.44 6.05
N PHE A 111 7.63 -14.47 5.16
CA PHE A 111 7.45 -14.71 3.72
C PHE A 111 8.73 -14.46 2.91
N HIS A 112 9.89 -14.44 3.57
CA HIS A 112 11.16 -14.13 2.93
C HIS A 112 11.63 -15.12 1.83
N THR A 113 11.02 -16.30 1.76
CA THR A 113 11.23 -17.31 0.71
C THR A 113 10.09 -17.38 -0.30
N ALA A 114 8.99 -16.66 -0.08
CA ALA A 114 7.79 -16.65 -0.92
C ALA A 114 7.52 -15.21 -1.39
N THR A 115 8.48 -14.65 -2.12
CA THR A 115 8.34 -13.28 -2.66
C THR A 115 7.39 -13.31 -3.87
N PRO A 116 6.29 -12.55 -3.85
CA PRO A 116 5.30 -12.59 -4.92
C PRO A 116 5.83 -11.99 -6.23
N GLY A 117 5.34 -12.53 -7.34
CA GLY A 117 5.56 -11.98 -8.68
C GLY A 117 4.86 -10.63 -8.88
N ARG A 118 5.24 -9.90 -9.95
CA ARG A 118 4.58 -8.62 -10.29
C ARG A 118 3.08 -8.79 -10.57
N GLU A 119 2.68 -9.85 -11.25
CA GLU A 119 1.27 -10.05 -11.61
C GLU A 119 0.42 -10.39 -10.37
N GLU A 120 0.92 -11.26 -9.50
CA GLU A 120 0.28 -11.58 -8.21
C GLU A 120 0.08 -10.30 -7.38
N LEU A 121 1.11 -9.45 -7.28
CA LEU A 121 1.01 -8.14 -6.61
C LEU A 121 -0.04 -7.23 -7.26
N ARG A 122 -0.18 -7.26 -8.58
CA ARG A 122 -1.16 -6.45 -9.32
C ARG A 122 -2.57 -6.93 -9.04
N GLU A 123 -2.79 -8.23 -9.05
CA GLU A 123 -4.08 -8.85 -8.71
C GLU A 123 -4.48 -8.53 -7.27
N ASP A 124 -3.58 -8.73 -6.30
CA ASP A 124 -3.82 -8.43 -4.89
C ASP A 124 -4.23 -6.96 -4.67
N ILE A 125 -3.51 -6.03 -5.30
CA ILE A 125 -3.81 -4.59 -5.17
C ILE A 125 -5.13 -4.25 -5.84
N ARG A 126 -5.41 -4.84 -7.01
CA ARG A 126 -6.68 -4.64 -7.72
C ARG A 126 -7.85 -5.10 -6.85
N GLU A 127 -7.76 -6.26 -6.22
CA GLU A 127 -8.79 -6.79 -5.32
C GLU A 127 -8.97 -5.89 -4.09
N LEU A 128 -7.87 -5.45 -3.48
CA LEU A 128 -7.89 -4.53 -2.34
C LEU A 128 -8.55 -3.19 -2.70
N LEU A 129 -8.19 -2.61 -3.84
CA LEU A 129 -8.78 -1.36 -4.35
C LEU A 129 -10.26 -1.54 -4.66
N ALA A 130 -10.64 -2.64 -5.31
CA ALA A 130 -12.03 -2.94 -5.62
C ALA A 130 -12.86 -3.03 -4.32
N GLY A 131 -12.42 -3.83 -3.34
CA GLY A 131 -13.11 -3.96 -2.05
C GLY A 131 -13.17 -2.65 -1.26
N MET A 132 -12.12 -1.83 -1.33
CA MET A 132 -12.04 -0.53 -0.67
C MET A 132 -13.00 0.50 -1.27
N LEU A 133 -13.18 0.48 -2.59
CA LEU A 133 -13.98 1.45 -3.35
C LEU A 133 -15.44 1.02 -3.55
N VAL A 134 -15.81 -0.23 -3.20
CA VAL A 134 -17.21 -0.67 -3.18
C VAL A 134 -18.05 0.27 -2.31
N ARG A 135 -19.12 0.82 -2.89
CA ARG A 135 -20.17 1.50 -2.14
C ARG A 135 -20.77 0.46 -1.20
N GLY A 136 -20.66 0.69 0.10
CA GLY A 136 -21.09 -0.25 1.13
C GLY A 136 -22.46 -0.82 0.80
N SER A 137 -22.50 -2.04 0.28
CA SER A 137 -23.72 -2.80 0.27
C SER A 137 -24.05 -2.99 1.73
N ARG A 138 -25.24 -2.53 2.13
CA ARG A 138 -25.82 -3.03 3.38
C ARG A 138 -25.75 -4.54 3.23
N LEU A 139 -24.96 -5.21 4.06
CA LEU A 139 -25.03 -6.65 4.18
C LEU A 139 -26.51 -6.94 4.37
N VAL A 140 -27.16 -7.50 3.35
CA VAL A 140 -28.56 -7.88 3.42
C VAL A 140 -28.58 -8.87 4.58
N SER A 141 -29.12 -8.41 5.71
CA SER A 141 -29.36 -9.29 6.84
C SER A 141 -30.26 -10.39 6.30
N GLY A 142 -29.71 -11.59 6.17
CA GLY A 142 -30.46 -12.76 5.75
C GLY A 142 -31.71 -12.93 6.64
N PRO A 143 -32.76 -13.61 6.15
CA PRO A 143 -34.02 -13.71 6.87
C PRO A 143 -33.74 -14.26 8.27
N ARG A 144 -34.06 -13.47 9.30
CA ARG A 144 -34.05 -13.95 10.68
C ARG A 144 -35.05 -15.09 10.71
N HIS A 145 -34.56 -16.32 10.90
CA HIS A 145 -35.42 -17.47 11.07
C HIS A 145 -36.30 -17.18 12.29
N ARG A 146 -37.57 -16.84 12.04
CA ARG A 146 -38.56 -16.69 13.10
C ARG A 146 -38.76 -18.10 13.66
N ALA A 147 -38.29 -18.34 14.88
CA ALA A 147 -38.60 -19.56 15.59
C ALA A 147 -40.12 -19.63 15.73
N ALA A 148 -40.71 -20.75 15.30
CA ALA A 148 -42.12 -21.04 15.53
C ALA A 148 -42.37 -21.14 17.05
N PRO A 149 -43.53 -20.68 17.54
CA PRO A 149 -43.89 -20.90 18.93
C PRO A 149 -44.04 -22.41 19.18
N GLN A 150 -43.40 -22.91 20.22
CA GLN A 150 -43.66 -24.25 20.75
C GLN A 150 -45.01 -24.19 21.48
N GLU A 151 -45.93 -25.07 21.07
CA GLU A 151 -47.16 -25.41 21.81
C GLU A 151 -46.85 -26.21 23.09
#